data_AF-A0A845MNS6-F1
#
_entry.id   AF-A0A845MNS6-F1
#
_cell.length_a   1.000
_cell.length_b   1.000
_cell.length_c   1.000
_cell.angle_alpha   90.00
_cell.angle_beta   90.00
_cell.angle_gamma   90.00
#
_symmetry.space_group_name_H-M   'P 1'
#
loop_
_entity.id
_entity.type
_entity.pdbx_description
1 polymer ?
#
loop_
_entity_poly.entity_id
_entity_poly.type
_entity_poly.pdbx_seq_one_letter_code
_entity_poly.pdbx_strand_id
1 'polypeptide(L)'
;MDQEKIYQIAIDTRNFEIQLFWQRSNYFLVLNTAIAVGLFSVKEPVYAVILGAFGVVTSFLWFRVNLGSKYWQSRWEHRASTIEKQLGANVELFSAKKLVLDQDVRLSLINNKESAQLSLYSYGVMSKPSVSKAMAMLSISFIGLWSCLLGLSLGKWLWP
;
A
#
# COMPACT_ATOMS: atom_id res chain seq x y z
N MET A 1 1.66 -28.17 19.10
CA MET A 1 0.64 -27.54 18.24
C MET A 1 0.90 -28.04 16.83
N ASP A 2 -0.14 -28.50 16.15
CA ASP A 2 -0.06 -29.07 14.80
C ASP A 2 0.41 -28.01 13.78
N GLN A 3 1.34 -28.37 12.88
CA GLN A 3 2.00 -27.44 11.95
C GLN A 3 0.99 -26.80 10.99
N GLU A 4 -0.03 -27.55 10.58
CA GLU A 4 -1.12 -27.05 9.74
C GLU A 4 -1.90 -25.93 10.46
N LYS A 5 -2.15 -26.08 11.77
CA LYS A 5 -2.80 -25.04 12.57
C LYS A 5 -1.95 -23.77 12.69
N ILE A 6 -0.64 -23.91 12.85
CA ILE A 6 0.27 -22.75 12.91
C ILE A 6 0.30 -22.02 11.57
N TYR A 7 0.33 -22.78 10.47
CA TYR A 7 0.25 -22.23 9.13
C TYR A 7 -1.06 -21.47 8.93
N GLN A 8 -2.19 -22.05 9.32
CA GLN A 8 -3.50 -21.41 9.22
C GLN A 8 -3.53 -20.08 10.00
N ILE A 9 -3.05 -20.06 11.24
CA ILE A 9 -2.94 -18.83 12.04
C ILE A 9 -2.09 -17.76 11.32
N ALA A 10 -0.96 -18.16 10.71
CA ALA A 10 -0.11 -17.22 9.98
C ALA A 10 -0.81 -16.63 8.75
N ILE A 11 -1.55 -17.44 7.99
CA ILE A 11 -2.34 -17.00 6.84
C ILE A 11 -3.48 -16.08 7.25
N ASP A 12 -4.24 -16.45 8.28
CA ASP A 12 -5.36 -15.65 8.79
C ASP A 12 -4.89 -14.30 9.30
N THR A 13 -3.78 -14.28 10.05
CA THR A 13 -3.19 -13.04 10.54
C THR A 13 -2.68 -12.17 9.38
N ARG A 14 -2.06 -12.77 8.35
CA ARG A 14 -1.62 -12.04 7.15
C ARG A 14 -2.80 -11.41 6.41
N ASN A 15 -3.89 -12.15 6.25
CA ASN A 15 -5.10 -11.67 5.58
C ASN A 15 -5.76 -10.53 6.38
N PHE A 16 -5.83 -10.67 7.70
CA PHE A 16 -6.28 -9.61 8.60
C PHE A 16 -5.44 -8.33 8.46
N GLU A 17 -4.10 -8.45 8.41
CA GLU A 17 -3.21 -7.30 8.20
C GLU A 17 -3.41 -6.62 6.84
N ILE A 18 -3.77 -7.37 5.80
CA ILE A 18 -4.13 -6.80 4.49
C ILE A 18 -5.44 -6.01 4.59
N GLN A 19 -6.46 -6.55 5.27
CA GLN A 19 -7.73 -5.84 5.47
C GLN A 19 -7.52 -4.55 6.26
N LEU A 20 -6.78 -4.60 7.37
CA LEU A 20 -6.47 -3.42 8.16
C LEU A 20 -5.63 -2.40 7.39
N PHE A 21 -4.70 -2.85 6.52
CA PHE A 21 -3.92 -1.95 5.66
C PHE A 21 -4.83 -1.10 4.77
N TRP A 22 -5.84 -1.71 4.15
CA TRP A 22 -6.83 -1.00 3.34
C TRP A 22 -7.70 -0.06 4.18
N GLN A 23 -8.20 -0.55 5.32
CA GLN A 23 -9.02 0.25 6.23
C GLN A 23 -8.29 1.50 6.72
N ARG A 24 -7.05 1.37 7.20
CA ARG A 24 -6.23 2.50 7.64
C ARG A 24 -5.99 3.49 6.50
N SER A 25 -5.67 2.99 5.31
CA SER A 25 -5.44 3.85 4.15
C SER A 25 -6.68 4.65 3.75
N ASN A 26 -7.86 4.04 3.82
CA ASN A 26 -9.12 4.72 3.54
C ASN A 26 -9.38 5.86 4.54
N TYR A 27 -9.08 5.68 5.83
CA TYR A 27 -9.20 6.74 6.82
C TYR A 27 -8.30 7.95 6.50
N PHE A 28 -7.06 7.71 6.10
CA PHE A 28 -6.16 8.79 5.69
C PHE A 28 -6.62 9.47 4.41
N LEU A 29 -7.14 8.73 3.42
CA LEU A 29 -7.70 9.33 2.21
C LEU A 29 -8.88 10.25 2.54
N VAL A 30 -9.85 9.78 3.32
CA VAL A 30 -11.02 10.57 3.73
C VAL A 30 -10.61 11.81 4.51
N LEU A 31 -9.69 11.65 5.47
CA LEU A 31 -9.17 12.78 6.25
C LEU A 31 -8.48 13.82 5.36
N ASN A 32 -7.62 13.39 4.44
CA ASN A 32 -6.96 14.30 3.51
C ASN A 32 -7.96 15.02 2.60
N THR A 33 -9.00 14.33 2.13
CA THR A 33 -10.09 14.97 1.36
C THR A 33 -10.82 16.02 2.20
N ALA A 34 -11.14 15.74 3.46
CA ALA A 34 -11.80 16.70 4.34
C ALA A 34 -10.93 17.95 4.60
N ILE A 35 -9.61 17.76 4.82
CA ILE A 35 -8.66 18.87 4.96
C ILE A 35 -8.62 19.70 3.67
N ALA A 36 -8.65 19.06 2.50
CA ALA A 36 -8.61 19.76 1.20
C ALA A 36 -9.86 20.61 1.01
N VAL A 37 -11.05 20.04 1.25
CA VAL A 37 -12.32 20.79 1.23
C VAL A 37 -12.25 21.96 2.19
N GLY A 38 -11.78 21.76 3.42
CA GLY A 38 -11.61 22.84 4.40
C GLY A 38 -10.67 23.94 3.90
N LEU A 39 -9.49 23.57 3.39
CA LEU A 39 -8.47 24.52 2.92
C LEU A 39 -8.99 25.40 1.78
N PHE A 40 -9.75 24.84 0.85
CA PHE A 40 -10.33 25.60 -0.26
C PHE A 40 -11.59 26.40 0.12
N SER A 41 -12.17 26.16 1.31
CA SER A 41 -13.38 26.86 1.77
C SER A 41 -13.11 28.02 2.73
N VAL A 42 -11.97 28.01 3.42
CA VAL A 42 -11.59 29.07 4.37
C VAL A 42 -11.17 30.34 3.65
N LYS A 43 -11.55 31.50 4.20
CA LYS A 43 -11.19 32.81 3.64
C LYS A 43 -9.99 33.44 4.34
N GLU A 44 -9.86 33.18 5.64
CA GLU A 44 -8.78 33.71 6.46
C GLU A 44 -7.47 32.95 6.17
N PRO A 45 -6.39 33.63 5.74
CA PRO A 45 -5.14 32.97 5.37
C PRO A 45 -4.53 32.10 6.48
N VAL A 46 -4.70 32.49 7.74
CA VAL A 46 -4.18 31.75 8.90
C VAL A 46 -4.77 30.34 9.00
N TYR A 47 -6.06 30.16 8.71
CA TYR A 47 -6.69 28.84 8.75
C TYR A 47 -6.21 27.96 7.59
N ALA A 48 -5.94 28.55 6.42
CA ALA A 48 -5.34 27.82 5.31
C ALA A 48 -3.92 27.32 5.64
N VAL A 49 -3.11 28.11 6.35
CA VAL A 49 -1.80 27.70 6.86
C VAL A 49 -1.92 26.53 7.84
N ILE A 50 -2.84 26.63 8.80
CA ILE A 50 -3.07 25.56 9.79
C ILE A 50 -3.50 24.27 9.10
N LEU A 51 -4.46 24.33 8.17
CA LEU A 51 -4.95 23.18 7.43
C LEU A 51 -3.87 22.58 6.51
N GLY A 52 -3.06 23.42 5.85
CA GLY A 52 -1.92 22.97 5.05
C GLY A 52 -0.88 22.22 5.88
N ALA A 53 -0.50 22.77 7.05
CA ALA A 53 0.43 22.13 7.97
C ALA A 53 -0.14 20.80 8.50
N PHE A 54 -1.44 20.77 8.83
CA PHE A 54 -2.11 19.55 9.24
C PHE A 54 -2.11 18.50 8.13
N GLY A 55 -2.37 18.88 6.88
CA GLY A 55 -2.30 18.00 5.71
C GLY A 55 -0.91 17.37 5.48
N VAL A 56 0.17 18.13 5.70
CA VAL A 56 1.55 17.61 5.65
C VAL A 56 1.73 16.53 6.72
N VAL A 57 1.35 16.84 7.97
CA VAL A 57 1.49 15.91 9.10
C VAL A 57 0.67 14.63 8.88
N THR A 58 -0.59 14.75 8.48
CA THR A 58 -1.46 13.58 8.25
C THR A 58 -0.95 12.70 7.13
N SER A 59 -0.40 13.29 6.06
CA SER A 59 0.17 12.53 4.94
C SER A 59 1.48 11.86 5.30
N PHE A 60 2.32 12.50 6.12
CA PHE A 60 3.51 11.89 6.67
C PHE A 60 3.18 10.69 7.58
N LEU A 61 2.20 10.85 8.47
CA LEU A 61 1.73 9.76 9.31
C LEU A 61 1.16 8.61 8.47
N TRP A 62 0.40 8.91 7.42
CA TRP A 62 -0.10 7.91 6.49
C TRP A 62 1.04 7.11 5.86
N PHE A 63 2.09 7.78 5.38
CA PHE A 63 3.27 7.12 4.83
C PHE A 63 3.91 6.17 5.86
N ARG A 64 4.10 6.62 7.11
CA ARG A 64 4.65 5.79 8.19
C ARG A 64 3.78 4.55 8.47
N VAL A 65 2.46 4.71 8.47
CA VAL A 65 1.50 3.61 8.64
C VAL A 65 1.57 2.61 7.47
N ASN A 66 1.75 3.09 6.23
CA ASN A 66 1.95 2.22 5.06
C ASN A 66 3.23 1.38 5.20
N LEU A 67 4.33 1.98 5.66
CA LEU A 67 5.58 1.26 5.93
C LEU A 67 5.41 0.20 7.02
N GLY A 68 4.78 0.55 8.15
CA GLY A 68 4.51 -0.38 9.24
C GLY A 68 3.61 -1.54 8.81
N SER A 69 2.60 -1.27 7.98
CA SER A 69 1.73 -2.30 7.43
C SER A 69 2.50 -3.29 6.55
N LYS A 70 3.40 -2.78 5.67
CA LYS A 70 4.20 -3.67 4.83
C LYS A 70 5.18 -4.51 5.65
N TYR A 71 5.76 -3.95 6.71
CA TYR A 71 6.64 -4.69 7.62
C TYR A 71 5.93 -5.92 8.21
N TRP A 72 4.74 -5.75 8.78
CA TRP A 72 3.99 -6.86 9.38
C TRP A 72 3.52 -7.88 8.34
N GLN A 73 3.04 -7.43 7.18
CA GLN A 73 2.68 -8.33 6.08
C GLN A 73 3.89 -9.20 5.66
N SER A 74 5.06 -8.60 5.46
CA SER A 74 6.27 -9.34 5.08
C SER A 74 6.76 -10.28 6.17
N ARG A 75 6.60 -9.93 7.45
CA ARG A 75 6.88 -10.84 8.55
C ARG A 75 5.99 -12.09 8.48
N TRP A 76 4.68 -11.92 8.31
CA TRP A 76 3.75 -13.05 8.26
C TRP A 76 3.91 -13.89 7.00
N GLU A 77 4.14 -13.27 5.84
CA GLU A 77 4.53 -13.95 4.59
C GLU A 77 5.78 -14.83 4.80
N HIS A 78 6.80 -14.31 5.50
CA HIS A 78 8.01 -15.06 5.80
C HIS A 78 7.77 -16.22 6.78
N ARG A 79 6.94 -16.01 7.81
CA ARG A 79 6.56 -17.07 8.76
C ARG A 79 5.79 -18.19 8.07
N ALA A 80 4.81 -17.86 7.23
CA ALA A 80 4.07 -18.83 6.42
C ALA A 80 5.02 -19.65 5.53
N SER A 81 5.89 -18.97 4.78
CA SER A 81 6.93 -19.59 3.94
C SER A 81 7.86 -20.54 4.72
N THR A 82 8.18 -20.22 5.96
CA THR A 82 9.04 -21.08 6.81
C THR A 82 8.32 -22.36 7.24
N ILE A 83 7.02 -22.26 7.56
CA ILE A 83 6.22 -23.41 7.98
C ILE A 83 5.94 -24.34 6.79
N GLU A 84 5.67 -23.79 5.60
CA GLU A 84 5.51 -24.60 4.37
C GLU A 84 6.71 -25.52 4.11
N LYS A 85 7.93 -25.00 4.26
CA LYS A 85 9.15 -25.80 4.10
C LYS A 85 9.25 -26.96 5.09
N GLN A 86 8.59 -26.85 6.25
CA GLN A 86 8.55 -27.91 7.26
C GLN A 86 7.43 -28.93 6.98
N LEU A 87 6.33 -28.50 6.37
CA LEU A 87 5.23 -29.38 5.95
C LEU A 87 5.63 -30.28 4.77
N GLY A 88 6.53 -29.82 3.91
CA GLY A 88 7.16 -30.65 2.88
C GLY A 88 7.47 -29.87 1.60
N ALA A 89 8.38 -30.41 0.79
CA ALA A 89 8.85 -29.76 -0.44
C ALA A 89 7.75 -29.56 -1.51
N ASN A 90 6.61 -30.24 -1.39
CA ASN A 90 5.50 -30.15 -2.34
C ASN A 90 4.56 -28.97 -2.05
N VAL A 91 4.77 -28.21 -0.97
CA VAL A 91 3.94 -27.05 -0.59
C VAL A 91 4.64 -25.77 -1.05
N GLU A 92 4.55 -25.47 -2.34
CA GLU A 92 5.18 -24.30 -2.96
C GLU A 92 4.19 -23.13 -3.11
N LEU A 93 3.79 -22.52 -1.98
CA LEU A 93 2.91 -21.34 -1.95
C LEU A 93 3.71 -20.05 -1.71
N PHE A 94 3.85 -19.60 -0.46
CA PHE A 94 4.69 -18.43 -0.12
C PHE A 94 6.19 -18.74 -0.16
N SER A 95 6.56 -20.03 -0.12
CA SER A 95 7.93 -20.51 -0.23
C SER A 95 8.40 -20.77 -1.67
N ALA A 96 7.50 -20.66 -2.65
CA ALA A 96 7.81 -20.86 -4.06
C ALA A 96 8.95 -19.97 -4.54
N LYS A 97 9.85 -20.54 -5.35
CA LYS A 97 10.90 -19.77 -6.02
C LYS A 97 10.25 -18.81 -7.03
N LYS A 98 10.90 -17.66 -7.26
CA LYS A 98 10.41 -16.65 -8.21
C LYS A 98 10.11 -17.23 -9.60
N LEU A 99 10.92 -18.17 -10.08
CA LEU A 99 10.73 -18.81 -11.38
C LEU A 99 9.38 -19.56 -11.47
N VAL A 100 9.03 -20.32 -10.43
CA VAL A 100 7.76 -21.05 -10.35
C VAL A 100 6.58 -20.07 -10.32
N LEU A 101 6.67 -19.05 -9.45
CA LEU A 101 5.66 -18.00 -9.34
C LEU A 101 5.42 -17.27 -10.69
N ASP A 102 6.50 -16.86 -11.36
CA ASP A 102 6.41 -16.14 -12.63
C ASP A 102 5.84 -17.06 -13.73
N GLN A 103 6.16 -18.36 -13.71
CA GLN A 103 5.61 -19.35 -14.62
C GLN A 103 4.11 -19.54 -14.40
N ASP A 104 3.64 -19.69 -13.16
CA ASP A 104 2.23 -19.86 -12.83
C ASP A 104 1.39 -18.66 -13.31
N VAL A 105 1.88 -17.45 -13.03
CA VAL A 105 1.22 -16.20 -13.48
C VAL A 105 1.21 -16.13 -15.01
N ARG A 106 2.33 -16.44 -15.67
CA ARG A 106 2.42 -16.42 -17.13
C ARG A 106 1.46 -17.41 -17.78
N LEU A 107 1.37 -18.64 -17.26
CA LEU A 107 0.46 -19.66 -17.77
C LEU A 107 -1.00 -19.24 -17.57
N SER A 108 -1.34 -18.64 -16.42
CA SER A 108 -2.67 -18.07 -16.19
C SER A 108 -3.02 -16.95 -17.19
N LEU A 109 -2.07 -16.07 -17.50
CA LEU A 109 -2.26 -14.99 -18.46
C LEU A 109 -2.44 -15.48 -19.90
N ILE A 110 -1.78 -16.57 -20.28
CA ILE A 110 -1.90 -17.17 -21.62
C ILE A 110 -3.21 -17.96 -21.72
N ASN A 111 -3.54 -18.78 -20.72
CA ASN A 111 -4.73 -19.64 -20.76
C ASN A 111 -6.04 -18.84 -20.81
N ASN A 112 -6.04 -17.63 -20.23
CA ASN A 112 -7.19 -16.72 -20.28
C ASN A 112 -7.28 -15.87 -21.57
N LYS A 113 -6.34 -16.02 -22.53
CA LYS A 113 -6.34 -15.29 -23.80
C LYS A 113 -6.34 -16.25 -24.98
N GLU A 114 -7.21 -16.00 -25.97
CA GLU A 114 -7.21 -16.76 -27.23
C GLU A 114 -5.91 -16.63 -28.03
N SER A 115 -5.13 -15.57 -27.81
CA SER A 115 -3.85 -15.31 -28.48
C SER A 115 -2.68 -15.39 -27.50
N ALA A 116 -1.64 -16.14 -27.88
CA ALA A 116 -0.39 -16.30 -27.13
C ALA A 116 0.49 -15.04 -27.07
N GLN A 117 0.05 -13.90 -27.63
CA GLN A 117 0.78 -12.64 -27.52
C GLN A 117 0.52 -11.93 -26.19
N LEU A 118 1.60 -11.66 -25.45
CA LEU A 118 1.57 -10.89 -24.22
C LEU A 118 1.38 -9.39 -24.53
N SER A 119 0.22 -8.84 -24.18
CA SER A 119 -0.08 -7.41 -24.28
C SER A 119 0.71 -6.57 -23.25
N LEU A 120 0.72 -5.24 -23.41
CA LEU A 120 1.29 -4.29 -22.45
C LEU A 120 0.77 -4.48 -21.01
N TYR A 121 -0.51 -4.82 -20.85
CA TYR A 121 -1.09 -5.18 -19.55
C TYR A 121 -0.39 -6.40 -18.93
N SER A 122 -0.21 -7.46 -19.70
CA SER A 122 0.46 -8.69 -19.26
C SER A 122 1.91 -8.42 -18.84
N TYR A 123 2.61 -7.55 -19.58
CA TYR A 123 3.95 -7.09 -19.18
C TYR A 123 3.91 -6.36 -17.83
N GLY A 124 2.93 -5.47 -17.63
CA GLY A 124 2.71 -4.80 -16.35
C GLY A 124 2.46 -5.78 -15.19
N VAL A 125 1.63 -6.81 -15.38
CA VAL A 125 1.36 -7.83 -14.36
C VAL A 125 2.64 -8.60 -13.98
N MET A 126 3.45 -8.99 -14.97
CA MET A 126 4.71 -9.70 -14.75
C MET A 126 5.77 -8.87 -14.00
N SER A 127 5.63 -7.54 -13.92
CA SER A 127 6.49 -6.69 -13.11
C SER A 127 6.24 -6.84 -11.59
N LYS A 128 5.25 -7.67 -11.18
CA LYS A 128 4.85 -7.93 -9.79
C LYS A 128 4.62 -6.62 -9.01
N PRO A 129 3.68 -5.76 -9.45
CA PRO A 129 3.42 -4.49 -8.80
C PRO A 129 3.01 -4.71 -7.34
N SER A 130 3.66 -3.99 -6.41
CA SER A 130 3.35 -4.05 -4.99
C SER A 130 2.31 -3.01 -4.62
N VAL A 131 1.16 -3.46 -4.14
CA VAL A 131 0.05 -2.59 -3.74
C VAL A 131 0.43 -1.69 -2.56
N SER A 132 1.13 -2.24 -1.55
CA SER A 132 1.61 -1.45 -0.41
C SER A 132 2.61 -0.38 -0.85
N LYS A 133 3.43 -0.66 -1.87
CA LYS A 133 4.35 0.33 -2.45
C LYS A 133 3.58 1.44 -3.17
N ALA A 134 2.54 1.10 -3.93
CA ALA A 134 1.71 2.08 -4.61
C ALA A 134 1.05 3.05 -3.61
N MET A 135 0.48 2.55 -2.51
CA MET A 135 -0.11 3.40 -1.47
C MET A 135 0.94 4.23 -0.72
N ALA A 136 2.14 3.69 -0.49
CA ALA A 136 3.23 4.47 0.07
C ALA A 136 3.66 5.63 -0.87
N MET A 137 3.76 5.36 -2.18
CA MET A 137 4.03 6.40 -3.18
C MET A 137 2.93 7.46 -3.23
N LEU A 138 1.66 7.04 -3.11
CA LEU A 138 0.53 7.95 -3.02
C LEU A 138 0.62 8.84 -1.78
N SER A 139 0.94 8.29 -0.61
CA SER A 139 1.14 9.12 0.58
C SER A 139 2.30 10.12 0.42
N ILE A 140 3.37 9.76 -0.29
CA ILE A 140 4.48 10.67 -0.60
C ILE A 140 4.01 11.81 -1.54
N SER A 141 3.20 11.51 -2.55
CA SER A 141 2.68 12.57 -3.42
C SER A 141 1.78 13.55 -2.66
N PHE A 142 1.00 13.06 -1.69
CA PHE A 142 0.22 13.91 -0.78
C PHE A 142 1.11 14.79 0.10
N ILE A 143 2.22 14.28 0.65
CA ILE A 143 3.19 15.11 1.40
C ILE A 143 3.69 16.26 0.52
N GLY A 144 4.06 15.97 -0.74
CA GLY A 144 4.51 16.98 -1.70
C GLY A 144 3.42 18.02 -2.02
N LEU A 145 2.20 17.54 -2.28
CA LEU A 145 1.02 18.41 -2.52
C LEU A 145 0.78 19.36 -1.35
N TRP A 146 0.72 18.84 -0.13
CA TRP A 146 0.46 19.66 1.06
C TRP A 146 1.59 20.61 1.39
N SER A 147 2.84 20.22 1.15
CA SER A 147 3.99 21.11 1.33
C SER A 147 3.93 22.30 0.38
N CYS A 148 3.51 22.06 -0.87
CA CYS A 148 3.28 23.11 -1.86
C CYS A 148 2.12 24.03 -1.43
N LEU A 149 0.96 23.47 -1.07
CA LEU A 149 -0.20 24.24 -0.63
C LEU A 149 0.10 25.07 0.63
N LEU A 150 0.81 24.50 1.59
CA LEU A 150 1.27 25.21 2.79
C LEU A 150 2.18 26.39 2.42
N GLY A 151 3.13 26.21 1.50
CA GLY A 151 3.99 27.29 1.02
C GLY A 151 3.20 28.44 0.39
N LEU A 152 2.20 28.12 -0.44
CA LEU A 152 1.30 29.11 -1.04
C LEU A 152 0.46 29.85 0.02
N SER A 153 -0.08 29.13 1.01
CA SER A 153 -0.86 29.72 2.11
C SER A 153 0.01 30.62 2.99
N LEU A 154 1.25 30.21 3.28
CA LEU A 154 2.21 31.02 4.05
C LEU A 154 2.56 32.32 3.32
N GLY A 155 2.77 32.26 2.00
CA GLY A 155 3.01 33.46 1.18
C GLY A 155 1.86 34.48 1.30
N LYS A 156 0.61 34.01 1.17
CA LYS A 156 -0.57 34.87 1.32
C LYS A 156 -0.77 35.42 2.74
N TRP A 157 -0.34 34.68 3.76
CA TRP A 157 -0.51 35.11 5.15
C TRP A 157 0.55 36.12 5.59
N LEU A 158 1.80 35.91 5.18
CA LEU A 158 2.94 36.78 5.52
C LEU A 158 3.01 38.03 4.64
N TRP A 159 2.51 37.95 3.41
CA TRP A 159 2.52 39.05 2.44
C TRP A 159 1.13 39.20 1.78
N PRO A 160 0.15 39.76 2.54
CA PRO A 160 -1.25 39.86 2.11
C PRO A 160 -1.49 40.82 0.93
#